data_AF-A0A2M9LA71-F1
#
_entry.id   AF-A0A2M9LA71-F1
#
_cell.length_a   1.000
_cell.length_b   1.000
_cell.length_c   1.000
_cell.angle_alpha   90.00
_cell.angle_beta   90.00
_cell.angle_gamma   90.00
#
_symmetry.space_group_name_H-M   'P 1'
#
loop_
_entity.id
_entity.type
_entity.pdbx_description
1 polymer ?
#
loop_
_entity_poly.entity_id
_entity_poly.type
_entity_poly.pdbx_seq_one_letter_code
_entity_poly.pdbx_strand_id
1 'polypeptide(L)'
;MVTGGAVALFAGVLSFLTWDQANKVSGVVSGLVAIAALGAAVAALVPARGSRPGAIEVANTGAAIATGSGSIANTGHQGDGSAPAAGQVRVTGTGEARAEDGGVANSGHRQG
;
A
#
# COMPACT_ATOMS: atom_id res chain seq x y z
N MET A 1 16.55 -10.70 5.22
CA MET A 1 16.78 -9.23 5.32
C MET A 1 17.84 -8.87 6.36
N VAL A 2 17.90 -9.56 7.51
CA VAL A 2 18.89 -9.30 8.58
C VAL A 2 20.35 -9.57 8.15
N THR A 3 20.58 -10.61 7.35
CA THR A 3 21.92 -10.96 6.85
C THR A 3 22.52 -9.93 5.89
N GLY A 4 21.69 -9.31 5.03
CA GLY A 4 22.16 -8.27 4.10
C GLY A 4 22.60 -6.99 4.82
N GLY A 5 21.86 -6.60 5.86
CA GLY A 5 22.22 -5.43 6.69
C GLY A 5 23.53 -5.64 7.46
N ALA A 6 23.75 -6.85 7.99
CA ALA A 6 24.97 -7.19 8.69
C ALA A 6 26.22 -7.10 7.78
N VAL A 7 26.12 -7.58 6.53
CA VAL A 7 27.22 -7.48 5.56
C VAL A 7 27.53 -6.03 5.18
N ALA A 8 26.50 -5.20 4.96
CA ALA A 8 26.69 -3.78 4.63
C ALA A 8 27.37 -3.02 5.77
N LEU A 9 27.02 -3.34 7.01
CA LEU A 9 27.58 -2.70 8.20
C LEU A 9 29.04 -3.11 8.41
N PHE A 10 29.36 -4.41 8.27
CA PHE A 10 30.74 -4.88 8.35
C PHE A 10 31.62 -4.34 7.21
N ALA A 11 31.10 -4.28 5.99
CA ALA A 11 31.81 -3.69 4.86
C ALA A 11 32.11 -2.20 5.08
N GLY A 12 31.16 -1.46 5.67
CA GLY A 12 31.38 -0.08 6.10
C GLY A 12 32.48 0.03 7.15
N VAL A 13 32.40 -0.76 8.23
CA VAL A 13 33.37 -0.72 9.34
C VAL A 13 34.78 -1.12 8.88
N LEU A 14 34.94 -2.13 8.03
CA LEU A 14 36.24 -2.55 7.48
C LEU A 14 36.83 -1.50 6.53
N SER A 15 36.00 -0.78 5.79
CA SER A 15 36.44 0.33 4.93
C SER A 15 36.89 1.56 5.73
N PHE A 16 36.37 1.74 6.95
CA PHE A 16 36.77 2.78 7.90
C PHE A 16 37.99 2.42 8.75
N LEU A 17 38.36 1.14 8.84
CA LEU A 17 39.54 0.69 9.60
C LEU A 17 40.82 0.67 8.76
N THR A 18 40.73 0.64 7.43
CA THR A 18 41.89 0.79 6.51
C THR A 18 42.34 2.24 6.31
N TRP A 19 41.81 3.14 7.15
CA TRP A 19 41.99 4.59 7.23
C TRP A 19 43.37 4.99 7.78
N ASP A 20 44.44 4.54 7.14
CA ASP A 20 45.83 4.94 7.45
C ASP A 20 46.34 6.07 6.52
N GLN A 21 45.43 6.81 5.86
CA GLN A 21 45.77 8.00 5.05
C GLN A 21 44.84 9.19 5.37
N ALA A 22 45.10 9.82 6.52
CA ALA A 22 44.31 10.92 7.08
C ALA A 22 44.05 12.13 6.16
N ASN A 23 44.82 12.34 5.08
CA ASN A 23 44.58 13.43 4.11
C ASN A 23 43.59 13.09 2.97
N LYS A 24 43.19 11.83 2.81
CA LYS A 24 42.18 11.42 1.80
C LYS A 24 40.75 11.41 2.36
N VAL A 25 40.61 11.74 3.64
CA VAL A 25 39.39 11.64 4.43
C VAL A 25 38.32 12.65 4.00
N SER A 26 38.70 13.89 3.65
CA SER A 26 37.71 14.90 3.27
C SER A 26 36.98 14.55 1.96
N GLY A 27 37.69 13.92 1.03
CA GLY A 27 37.13 13.42 -0.22
C GLY A 27 36.16 12.27 0.01
N VAL A 28 36.49 11.35 0.91
CA VAL A 28 35.62 10.22 1.28
C VAL A 28 34.35 10.72 1.98
N VAL A 29 34.48 11.66 2.92
CA VAL A 29 33.33 12.25 3.62
C VAL A 29 32.43 13.01 2.65
N SER A 30 32.99 13.84 1.75
CA SER A 30 32.21 14.52 0.71
C SER A 30 31.51 13.52 -0.22
N GLY A 31 32.18 12.42 -0.56
CA GLY A 31 31.61 11.34 -1.35
C GLY A 31 30.39 10.69 -0.66
N LEU A 32 30.49 10.41 0.64
CA LEU A 32 29.38 9.84 1.41
C LEU A 32 28.19 10.81 1.51
N VAL A 33 28.45 12.11 1.71
CA VAL A 33 27.40 13.14 1.73
C VAL A 33 26.72 13.25 0.36
N ALA A 34 27.48 13.22 -0.73
CA ALA A 34 26.93 13.25 -2.08
C ALA A 34 26.08 12.01 -2.39
N ILE A 35 26.52 10.82 -1.96
CA ILE A 35 25.76 9.57 -2.12
C ILE A 35 24.48 9.62 -1.28
N ALA A 36 24.52 10.12 -0.05
CA ALA A 36 23.35 10.27 0.80
C ALA A 36 22.35 11.28 0.22
N ALA A 37 22.83 12.42 -0.28
CA ALA A 37 22.01 13.43 -0.94
C ALA A 37 21.36 12.88 -2.23
N LEU A 38 22.12 12.14 -3.03
CA LEU A 38 21.59 11.46 -4.22
C LEU A 38 20.55 10.39 -3.84
N GLY A 39 20.81 9.60 -2.81
CA GLY A 39 19.87 8.61 -2.29
C GLY A 39 18.57 9.25 -1.81
N ALA A 40 18.65 10.38 -1.12
CA ALA A 40 17.49 11.16 -0.69
C ALA A 40 16.72 11.76 -1.88
N ALA A 41 17.43 12.30 -2.89
CA ALA A 41 16.82 12.83 -4.10
C ALA A 41 16.09 11.75 -4.91
N VAL A 42 16.71 10.57 -5.06
CA VAL A 42 16.09 9.40 -5.69
C VAL A 42 14.89 8.93 -4.88
N ALA A 43 15.02 8.83 -3.55
CA ALA A 43 13.92 8.43 -2.67
C ALA A 43 12.73 9.40 -2.72
N ALA A 44 12.98 10.70 -2.90
CA ALA A 44 11.94 11.71 -3.10
C ALA A 44 11.25 11.60 -4.47
N LEU A 45 11.98 11.11 -5.49
CA LEU A 45 11.42 10.84 -6.83
C LEU A 45 10.67 9.51 -6.90
N VAL A 46 11.00 8.54 -6.04
CA VAL A 46 10.22 7.31 -5.93
C VAL A 46 8.88 7.69 -5.33
N PRO A 47 7.76 7.56 -6.07
CA PRO A 47 6.44 7.70 -5.47
C PRO A 47 6.38 6.68 -4.36
N ALA A 48 6.11 7.13 -3.12
CA ALA A 48 5.89 6.22 -2.01
C ALA A 48 4.95 5.12 -2.52
N ARG A 49 5.44 3.87 -2.57
CA ARG A 49 4.62 2.70 -2.91
C ARG A 49 3.63 2.37 -1.78
N GLY A 50 3.20 3.38 -1.03
CA GLY A 50 1.95 3.32 -0.30
C GLY A 50 0.88 3.58 -1.35
N SER A 51 0.07 2.56 -1.61
CA SER A 51 -1.15 2.67 -2.41
C SER A 51 -1.79 4.01 -2.11
N ARG A 52 -1.73 4.95 -3.08
CA ARG A 52 -2.55 6.15 -2.95
C ARG A 52 -3.94 5.63 -2.65
N PRO A 53 -4.60 6.11 -1.59
CA PRO A 53 -5.93 5.67 -1.28
C PRO A 53 -6.82 5.93 -2.48
N GLY A 54 -7.04 4.90 -3.29
CA GLY A 54 -7.80 5.00 -4.51
C GLY A 54 -9.23 5.33 -4.12
N ALA A 55 -9.83 6.32 -4.80
CA ALA A 55 -11.25 6.52 -4.67
C ALA A 55 -11.96 5.35 -5.37
N ILE A 56 -12.84 4.66 -4.66
CA ILE A 56 -13.67 3.61 -5.24
C ILE A 56 -15.04 4.23 -5.53
N GLU A 57 -15.40 4.33 -6.81
CA GLU A 57 -16.71 4.82 -7.23
C GLU A 57 -17.54 3.67 -7.80
N VAL A 58 -18.71 3.45 -7.19
CA VAL A 58 -19.73 2.50 -7.66
C VAL A 58 -20.96 3.30 -8.06
N ALA A 59 -21.33 3.24 -9.33
CA ALA A 59 -22.46 4.01 -9.84
C ALA A 59 -23.36 3.18 -10.77
N ASN A 60 -24.67 3.47 -10.72
CA ASN A 60 -25.68 2.96 -11.66
C ASN A 60 -25.70 1.43 -11.78
N THR A 61 -25.65 0.72 -10.66
CA THR A 61 -25.72 -0.75 -10.66
C THR A 61 -27.15 -1.24 -10.84
N GLY A 62 -27.30 -2.37 -11.54
CA GLY A 62 -28.59 -3.03 -11.73
C GLY A 62 -29.08 -3.80 -10.51
N ALA A 63 -30.23 -4.46 -10.63
CA ALA A 63 -30.76 -5.31 -9.58
C ALA A 63 -29.98 -6.63 -9.46
N ALA A 64 -29.78 -7.12 -8.25
CA ALA A 64 -29.18 -8.42 -7.96
C ALA A 64 -30.12 -9.25 -7.10
N ILE A 65 -30.43 -10.47 -7.56
CA ILE A 65 -31.29 -11.43 -6.86
C ILE A 65 -30.48 -12.70 -6.64
N ALA A 66 -30.38 -13.15 -5.40
CA ALA A 66 -29.71 -14.38 -5.04
C ALA A 66 -30.69 -15.31 -4.30
N THR A 67 -30.90 -16.50 -4.87
CA THR A 67 -31.83 -17.53 -4.40
C THR A 67 -31.05 -18.72 -3.84
N GLY A 68 -31.40 -19.18 -2.64
CA GLY A 68 -30.78 -20.32 -1.97
C GLY A 68 -30.12 -19.95 -0.64
N SER A 69 -29.99 -20.94 0.25
CA SER A 69 -29.48 -20.74 1.60
C SER A 69 -28.04 -20.22 1.62
N GLY A 70 -27.81 -19.17 2.40
CA GLY A 70 -26.49 -18.54 2.54
C GLY A 70 -26.04 -17.69 1.34
N SER A 71 -26.93 -17.40 0.38
CA SER A 71 -26.60 -16.60 -0.79
C SER A 71 -26.33 -15.13 -0.46
N ILE A 72 -25.53 -14.48 -1.30
CA ILE A 72 -25.19 -13.06 -1.16
C ILE A 72 -25.60 -12.31 -2.44
N ALA A 73 -26.50 -11.34 -2.31
CA ALA A 73 -26.85 -10.38 -3.36
C ALA A 73 -26.25 -9.02 -3.03
N ASN A 74 -25.40 -8.49 -3.89
CA ASN A 74 -24.77 -7.19 -3.68
C ASN A 74 -24.84 -6.33 -4.95
N THR A 75 -25.50 -5.19 -4.86
CA THR A 75 -25.54 -4.15 -5.92
C THR A 75 -24.67 -2.94 -5.57
N GLY A 76 -23.91 -2.98 -4.47
CA GLY A 76 -23.02 -1.91 -4.06
C GLY A 76 -21.59 -2.39 -3.79
N HIS A 77 -20.91 -1.76 -2.84
CA HIS A 77 -19.56 -2.09 -2.42
C HIS A 77 -19.57 -2.96 -1.16
N GLN A 78 -18.79 -4.04 -1.14
CA GLN A 78 -18.46 -4.80 0.07
C GLN A 78 -16.94 -4.82 0.26
N GLY A 79 -16.47 -4.30 1.40
CA GLY A 79 -15.06 -4.37 1.78
C GLY A 79 -14.69 -5.73 2.37
N ASP A 80 -13.43 -6.14 2.23
CA ASP A 80 -12.88 -7.43 2.66
C ASP A 80 -12.47 -7.48 4.15
N GLY A 81 -12.77 -6.43 4.93
CA GLY A 81 -12.45 -6.30 6.36
C GLY A 81 -10.96 -6.24 6.68
N SER A 82 -10.08 -6.41 5.68
CA SER A 82 -8.63 -6.58 5.85
C SER A 82 -7.91 -5.24 5.94
N ALA A 83 -8.53 -4.17 5.45
CA ALA A 83 -8.13 -2.80 5.72
C ALA A 83 -9.34 -1.87 5.57
N PRO A 84 -9.46 -0.78 6.37
CA PRO A 84 -10.32 0.32 5.97
C PRO A 84 -9.86 0.75 4.57
N ALA A 85 -10.78 0.83 3.61
CA ALA A 85 -10.48 1.39 2.30
C ALA A 85 -9.77 2.71 2.57
N ALA A 86 -8.48 2.78 2.28
CA ALA A 86 -7.69 3.93 2.70
C ALA A 86 -8.19 5.21 2.00
N GLY A 87 -9.01 5.05 0.94
CA GLY A 87 -9.64 6.11 0.16
C GLY A 87 -11.14 6.21 0.30
N GLN A 88 -11.67 7.30 -0.27
CA GLN A 88 -13.10 7.59 -0.27
C GLN A 88 -13.85 6.53 -1.10
N VAL A 89 -14.86 5.92 -0.50
CA VAL A 89 -15.81 5.07 -1.21
C VAL A 89 -17.06 5.88 -1.49
N ARG A 90 -17.38 6.05 -2.78
CA ARG A 90 -18.59 6.74 -3.24
C ARG A 90 -19.50 5.73 -3.92
N VAL A 91 -20.70 5.58 -3.38
CA VAL A 91 -21.71 4.68 -3.95
C VAL A 91 -22.95 5.52 -4.29
N THR A 92 -23.35 5.53 -5.56
CA THR A 92 -24.46 6.36 -6.06
C THR A 92 -25.35 5.60 -7.03
N GLY A 93 -26.67 5.67 -6.86
CA GLY A 93 -27.62 5.05 -7.77
C GLY A 93 -27.48 3.52 -7.83
N THR A 94 -27.54 2.84 -6.68
CA THR A 94 -27.50 1.37 -6.64
C THR A 94 -28.88 0.76 -6.82
N GLY A 95 -28.97 -0.30 -7.62
CA GLY A 95 -30.20 -1.08 -7.82
C GLY A 95 -30.59 -1.93 -6.61
N GLU A 96 -31.76 -2.56 -6.67
CA GLU A 96 -32.29 -3.42 -5.61
C GLU A 96 -31.42 -4.68 -5.42
N ALA A 97 -31.03 -4.96 -4.18
CA ALA A 97 -30.40 -6.23 -3.80
C ALA A 97 -31.40 -7.07 -3.01
N ARG A 98 -31.60 -8.32 -3.44
CA ARG A 98 -32.56 -9.23 -2.81
C ARG A 98 -31.94 -10.60 -2.57
N ALA A 99 -32.02 -11.08 -1.34
CA ALA A 99 -31.55 -12.40 -0.93
C ALA A 99 -32.66 -13.14 -0.20
N GLU A 100 -32.79 -14.44 -0.47
CA GLU A 100 -33.77 -15.33 0.16
C GLU A 100 -33.08 -16.29 1.16
N ASP A 101 -33.86 -17.09 1.89
CA ASP A 101 -33.37 -18.18 2.76
C ASP A 101 -32.27 -17.77 3.76
N GLY A 102 -32.44 -16.60 4.40
CA GLY A 102 -31.47 -16.07 5.36
C GLY A 102 -30.18 -15.54 4.74
N GLY A 103 -30.16 -15.35 3.41
CA GLY A 103 -29.07 -14.74 2.68
C GLY A 103 -28.84 -13.26 2.99
N VAL A 104 -27.73 -12.73 2.48
CA VAL A 104 -27.30 -11.35 2.72
C VAL A 104 -27.57 -10.50 1.49
N ALA A 105 -28.36 -9.44 1.65
CA ALA A 105 -28.59 -8.42 0.63
C ALA A 105 -27.89 -7.11 0.99
N ASN A 106 -27.16 -6.51 0.04
CA ASN A 106 -26.52 -5.21 0.19
C ASN A 106 -26.73 -4.32 -1.04
N SER A 107 -27.36 -3.17 -0.84
CA SER A 107 -27.40 -2.07 -1.79
C SER A 107 -26.77 -0.84 -1.13
N GLY A 108 -25.58 -0.44 -1.56
CA GLY A 108 -24.84 0.65 -0.92
C GLY A 108 -23.43 0.23 -0.51
N HIS A 109 -23.01 0.54 0.70
CA HIS A 109 -21.67 0.20 1.20
C HIS A 109 -21.75 -0.61 2.48
N ARG A 110 -21.02 -1.72 2.53
CA ARG A 110 -20.82 -2.55 3.73
C ARG A 110 -19.33 -2.78 3.98
N GLN A 111 -18.93 -2.67 5.24
CA GLN A 111 -17.65 -3.15 5.73
C GLN A 111 -17.85 -4.55 6.31
N GLY A 112 -17.05 -5.51 5.86
CA GLY A 112 -17.04 -6.92 6.31
C GLY A 112 -16.18 -7.12 7.54
#